data_AF-A0A1V4PTZ4-F1
#
_entry.id   AF-A0A1V4PTZ4-F1
#
_cell.length_a   1.000
_cell.length_b   1.000
_cell.length_c   1.000
_cell.angle_alpha   90.00
_cell.angle_beta   90.00
_cell.angle_gamma   90.00
#
_symmetry.space_group_name_H-M   'P 1'
#
loop_
_entity.id
_entity.type
_entity.pdbx_description
1 polymer ?
#
loop_
_entity_poly.entity_id
_entity_poly.type
_entity_poly.pdbx_seq_one_letter_code
_entity_poly.pdbx_strand_id
1 'polypeptide(L)'
;MLDGSAVDSPPFDWHYDANAVTMLVPVVVPDGTGDLALFPDHRPHRRSATVGAAERLLVHNGFYGRRLRRRFDADPSAFTVHLTPGDVYVFRGYRSLHATLPWPTDTLRVTLLLQYGHPYGAESSALQAVRNRRNAMRKRRTGYRL
;
A
#
# COMPACT_ATOMS: atom_id res chain seq x y z
N MET A 1 9.79 7.19 -0.45
CA MET A 1 9.39 6.53 0.79
C MET A 1 8.23 7.36 1.28
N LEU A 2 7.01 6.81 1.27
CA LEU A 2 5.87 7.47 1.91
C LEU A 2 5.92 6.91 3.32
N ASP A 3 6.68 7.60 4.16
CA ASP A 3 7.05 7.14 5.48
C ASP A 3 5.94 7.36 6.49
N GLY A 4 4.78 7.94 6.11
CA GLY A 4 3.59 8.14 6.95
C GLY A 4 3.81 8.98 8.21
N SER A 5 5.04 9.42 8.43
CA SER A 5 5.56 10.14 9.59
C SER A 5 5.55 11.65 9.38
N ALA A 6 4.80 12.17 8.40
CA ALA A 6 4.71 13.60 8.13
C ALA A 6 3.29 14.12 8.37
N VAL A 7 3.18 15.22 9.12
CA VAL A 7 1.95 15.99 9.37
C VAL A 7 1.28 16.45 8.06
N ASP A 8 2.05 16.58 6.97
CA ASP A 8 1.59 16.99 5.64
C ASP A 8 1.27 15.83 4.68
N SER A 9 1.48 14.58 5.07
CA SER A 9 0.96 13.46 4.28
C SER A 9 -0.55 13.41 4.46
N PRO A 10 -1.36 13.41 3.37
CA PRO A 10 -2.80 13.34 3.51
C PRO A 10 -3.12 12.15 4.41
N PRO A 11 -3.92 12.35 5.47
CA PRO A 11 -4.15 11.30 6.43
C PRO A 11 -4.80 10.16 5.65
N PHE A 12 -4.15 9.01 5.69
CA PHE A 12 -4.42 7.82 4.86
C PHE A 12 -3.97 7.97 3.40
N ASP A 13 -2.70 7.63 3.15
CA ASP A 13 -2.20 7.36 1.80
C ASP A 13 -2.74 6.01 1.31
N TRP A 14 -4.01 6.00 0.90
CA TRP A 14 -4.71 4.81 0.44
C TRP A 14 -4.11 4.28 -0.86
N HIS A 15 -3.65 3.03 -0.83
CA HIS A 15 -3.09 2.40 -2.02
C HIS A 15 -3.37 0.89 -2.08
N TYR A 16 -3.04 0.33 -3.24
CA TYR A 16 -2.91 -1.11 -3.46
C TYR A 16 -1.45 -1.41 -3.74
N ASP A 17 -1.02 -2.60 -3.36
CA ASP A 17 0.29 -3.09 -3.76
C ASP A 17 0.30 -3.52 -5.22
N ALA A 18 1.49 -3.53 -5.80
CA ALA A 18 1.69 -4.06 -7.14
C ALA A 18 1.60 -5.60 -7.19
N ASN A 19 1.80 -6.26 -6.05
CA ASN A 19 1.97 -7.70 -5.94
C ASN A 19 0.71 -8.37 -5.41
N ALA A 20 0.52 -9.64 -5.77
CA ALA A 20 -0.68 -10.40 -5.44
C ALA A 20 -0.84 -10.59 -3.91
N VAL A 21 0.26 -10.90 -3.23
CA VAL A 21 0.32 -11.15 -1.79
C VAL A 21 1.33 -10.20 -1.16
N THR A 22 0.95 -9.64 -0.02
CA THR A 22 1.81 -8.83 0.85
C THR A 22 1.82 -9.44 2.22
N MET A 23 3.03 -9.61 2.75
CA MET A 23 3.30 -9.99 4.13
C MET A 23 3.93 -8.79 4.83
N LEU A 24 3.29 -8.38 5.91
CA LEU A 24 3.69 -7.27 6.75
C LEU A 24 4.09 -7.82 8.11
N VAL A 25 5.30 -7.50 8.55
CA VAL A 25 5.81 -7.86 9.89
C VAL A 25 6.20 -6.56 10.60
N PRO A 26 5.45 -6.13 11.62
CA PRO A 26 5.81 -4.97 12.41
C PRO A 26 7.04 -5.31 13.25
N VAL A 27 8.08 -4.49 13.15
CA VAL A 27 9.31 -4.62 13.95
C VAL A 27 9.27 -3.64 15.11
N VAL A 28 8.79 -2.42 14.86
CA VAL A 28 8.54 -1.38 15.87
C VAL A 28 7.22 -0.70 15.52
N VAL A 29 6.29 -0.63 16.48
CA VAL A 29 4.99 0.04 16.36
C VAL A 29 4.90 1.08 17.48
N PRO A 30 4.60 2.35 17.19
CA PRO A 30 4.34 3.36 18.22
C PRO A 30 3.12 3.00 19.08
N ASP A 31 3.15 3.35 20.36
CA ASP A 31 2.04 3.04 21.26
C ASP A 31 0.73 3.71 20.81
N GLY A 32 -0.30 2.87 20.60
CA GLY A 32 -1.65 3.30 20.25
C GLY A 32 -1.81 3.99 18.88
N THR A 33 -0.79 3.99 18.01
CA THR A 33 -0.84 4.64 16.69
C THR A 33 -0.05 3.87 15.63
N GLY A 34 -0.15 4.25 14.36
CA GLY A 34 0.65 3.61 13.29
C GLY A 34 0.16 2.21 12.86
N ASP A 35 -1.04 1.82 13.29
CA ASP A 35 -1.72 0.59 12.88
C ASP A 35 -2.04 0.58 11.38
N LEU A 36 -2.57 -0.56 10.90
CA LEU A 36 -2.91 -0.74 9.49
C LEU A 36 -4.41 -0.55 9.29
N ALA A 37 -4.80 0.39 8.43
CA ALA A 37 -6.15 0.43 7.89
C ALA A 37 -6.25 -0.48 6.67
N LEU A 38 -7.22 -1.39 6.67
CA LEU A 38 -7.37 -2.44 5.66
C LEU A 38 -8.84 -2.59 5.23
N PHE A 39 -9.11 -2.37 3.95
CA PHE A 39 -10.36 -2.76 3.29
C PHE A 39 -10.13 -4.06 2.49
N PRO A 40 -10.49 -5.23 3.03
CA PRO A 40 -10.25 -6.51 2.36
C PRO A 40 -11.08 -6.63 1.08
N ASP A 41 -10.47 -7.21 0.04
CA ASP A 41 -11.13 -7.49 -1.26
C ASP A 41 -11.89 -6.32 -1.89
N HIS A 42 -11.47 -5.09 -1.58
CA HIS A 42 -12.05 -3.88 -2.16
C HIS A 42 -12.06 -3.92 -3.70
N ARG A 43 -11.08 -4.60 -4.31
CA ARG A 43 -11.05 -4.85 -5.76
C ARG A 43 -11.69 -6.20 -6.13
N PRO A 44 -12.66 -6.23 -7.06
CA PRO A 44 -13.22 -7.48 -7.58
C PRO A 44 -12.17 -8.30 -8.36
N HIS A 45 -12.39 -9.62 -8.42
CA HIS A 45 -11.54 -10.56 -9.15
C HIS A 45 -11.66 -10.32 -10.67
N ARG A 46 -10.58 -9.96 -11.36
CA ARG A 46 -10.60 -9.79 -12.82
C ARG A 46 -9.41 -10.49 -13.47
N ARG A 47 -9.70 -11.27 -14.53
CA ARG A 47 -8.75 -12.13 -15.25
C ARG A 47 -7.88 -11.40 -16.28
N SER A 48 -8.09 -10.10 -16.54
CA SER A 48 -7.34 -9.36 -17.58
C SER A 48 -6.67 -8.08 -17.06
N ALA A 49 -5.45 -7.81 -17.55
CA ALA A 49 -4.60 -6.68 -17.21
C ALA A 49 -5.03 -5.33 -17.84
N THR A 50 -6.17 -5.29 -18.53
CA THR A 50 -6.51 -4.22 -19.49
C THR A 50 -7.12 -2.96 -18.88
N VAL A 51 -7.10 -2.77 -17.55
CA VAL A 51 -7.66 -1.55 -16.91
C VAL A 51 -6.66 -0.90 -15.93
N GLY A 52 -5.35 -1.13 -16.11
CA GLY A 52 -4.32 -0.58 -15.21
C GLY A 52 -4.21 0.95 -15.16
N ALA A 53 -4.75 1.68 -16.16
CA ALA A 53 -4.72 3.14 -16.22
C ALA A 53 -5.95 3.79 -15.57
N ALA A 54 -7.16 3.27 -15.82
CA ALA A 54 -8.39 3.83 -15.23
C ALA A 54 -8.46 3.61 -13.71
N GLU A 55 -7.93 2.48 -13.20
CA GLU A 55 -7.87 2.25 -11.75
C GLU A 55 -6.79 3.09 -11.04
N ARG A 56 -5.68 3.43 -11.72
CA ARG A 56 -4.73 4.44 -11.21
C ARG A 56 -5.36 5.83 -11.15
N LEU A 57 -6.23 6.16 -12.11
CA LEU A 57 -6.99 7.42 -12.15
C LEU A 57 -8.07 7.49 -11.05
N LEU A 58 -8.69 6.35 -10.69
CA LEU A 58 -9.70 6.30 -9.62
C LEU A 58 -9.09 6.46 -8.22
N VAL A 59 -7.92 5.88 -7.95
CA VAL A 59 -7.23 6.03 -6.65
C VAL A 59 -6.65 7.44 -6.49
N HIS A 60 -6.22 8.10 -7.57
CA HIS A 60 -5.80 9.50 -7.55
C HIS A 60 -6.95 10.52 -7.59
N ASN A 61 -8.21 10.08 -7.71
CA ASN A 61 -9.35 10.99 -7.60
C ASN A 61 -9.59 11.31 -6.12
N GLY A 62 -9.32 12.54 -5.70
CA GLY A 62 -9.53 12.99 -4.32
C GLY A 62 -10.95 12.74 -3.79
N PHE A 63 -11.96 12.61 -4.66
CA PHE A 63 -13.30 12.21 -4.26
C PHE A 63 -13.38 10.78 -3.72
N TYR A 64 -12.65 9.85 -4.34
CA TYR A 64 -12.62 8.45 -3.95
C TYR A 64 -11.89 8.26 -2.62
N GLY A 65 -10.73 8.91 -2.44
CA GLY A 65 -10.04 8.96 -1.15
C GLY A 65 -10.92 9.53 -0.03
N ARG A 66 -11.66 10.63 -0.30
CA ARG A 66 -12.62 11.20 0.68
C ARG A 66 -13.75 10.24 1.03
N ARG A 67 -14.28 9.48 0.05
CA ARG A 67 -15.34 8.50 0.31
C ARG A 67 -14.85 7.36 1.21
N LEU A 68 -13.66 6.84 0.93
CA LEU A 68 -13.05 5.78 1.74
C LEU A 68 -12.74 6.26 3.14
N ARG A 69 -12.23 7.49 3.25
CA ARG A 69 -12.01 8.13 4.55
C ARG A 69 -13.30 8.22 5.36
N ARG A 70 -14.39 8.72 4.77
CA ARG A 70 -15.70 8.75 5.44
C ARG A 70 -16.19 7.37 5.86
N ARG A 71 -15.94 6.33 5.05
CA ARG A 71 -16.31 4.95 5.39
C ARG A 71 -15.47 4.43 6.56
N PHE A 72 -14.18 4.74 6.59
CA PHE A 72 -13.31 4.44 7.73
C PHE A 72 -13.80 5.17 8.99
N ASP A 73 -14.03 6.49 8.90
CA ASP A 73 -14.45 7.30 10.06
C ASP A 73 -15.81 6.86 10.64
N ALA A 74 -16.68 6.25 9.83
CA ALA A 74 -17.98 5.74 10.28
C ALA A 74 -17.86 4.45 11.12
N ASP A 75 -16.84 3.63 10.88
CA ASP A 75 -16.55 2.43 11.68
C ASP A 75 -15.05 2.09 11.61
N PRO A 76 -14.20 2.79 12.39
CA PRO A 76 -12.76 2.57 12.35
C PRO A 76 -12.38 1.16 12.79
N SER A 77 -13.15 0.57 13.71
CA SER A 77 -12.87 -0.75 14.28
C SER A 77 -12.98 -1.87 13.25
N ALA A 78 -13.92 -1.77 12.30
CA ALA A 78 -14.09 -2.75 11.24
C ALA A 78 -12.95 -2.75 10.21
N PHE A 79 -12.15 -1.67 10.14
CA PHE A 79 -11.11 -1.51 9.13
C PHE A 79 -9.71 -1.34 9.73
N THR A 80 -9.57 -1.35 11.05
CA THR A 80 -8.27 -1.23 11.72
C THR A 80 -7.75 -2.60 12.11
N VAL A 81 -6.53 -2.89 11.71
CA VAL A 81 -5.77 -4.06 12.15
C VAL A 81 -4.71 -3.55 13.11
N HIS A 82 -4.89 -3.87 14.39
CA HIS A 82 -3.91 -3.58 15.43
C HIS A 82 -2.65 -4.42 15.22
N LEU A 83 -1.51 -3.74 15.13
CA LEU A 83 -0.22 -4.33 14.82
C LEU A 83 0.53 -4.69 16.11
N THR A 84 0.92 -5.94 16.23
CA THR A 84 1.76 -6.44 17.32
C THR A 84 3.17 -6.69 16.78
N PRO A 85 4.23 -6.12 17.40
CA PRO A 85 5.60 -6.39 17.01
C PRO A 85 5.92 -7.89 17.00
N GLY A 86 6.49 -8.38 15.90
CA GLY A 86 6.83 -9.79 15.69
C GLY A 86 5.75 -10.63 15.00
N ASP A 87 4.50 -10.17 14.99
CA ASP A 87 3.41 -10.88 14.32
C ASP A 87 3.47 -10.73 12.79
N VAL A 88 2.87 -11.70 12.09
CA VAL A 88 2.88 -11.76 10.63
C VAL A 88 1.46 -11.55 10.11
N TYR A 89 1.28 -10.47 9.35
CA TYR A 89 0.01 -10.10 8.72
C TYR A 89 0.11 -10.35 7.22
N VAL A 90 -0.74 -11.23 6.70
CA VAL A 90 -0.76 -11.57 5.27
C VAL A 90 -2.07 -11.13 4.64
N PHE A 91 -1.99 -10.38 3.56
CA PHE A 91 -3.16 -9.92 2.82
C PHE A 91 -2.93 -9.88 1.31
N ARG A 92 -4.03 -9.81 0.56
CA ARG A 92 -4.01 -9.72 -0.90
C ARG A 92 -3.69 -8.28 -1.32
N GLY A 93 -2.42 -7.85 -1.26
CA GLY A 93 -2.01 -6.46 -1.46
C GLY A 93 -2.58 -5.79 -2.73
N TYR A 94 -2.69 -6.53 -3.84
CA TYR A 94 -3.29 -6.04 -5.07
C TYR A 94 -4.81 -5.78 -5.00
N ARG A 95 -5.51 -6.42 -4.06
CA ARG A 95 -6.98 -6.38 -3.90
C ARG A 95 -7.45 -5.69 -2.64
N SER A 96 -6.61 -5.65 -1.62
CA SER A 96 -6.88 -4.98 -0.36
C SER A 96 -6.40 -3.55 -0.45
N LEU A 97 -7.33 -2.60 -0.38
CA LEU A 97 -6.96 -1.20 -0.25
C LEU A 97 -6.49 -0.99 1.18
N HIS A 98 -5.33 -0.39 1.35
CA HIS A 98 -4.74 -0.22 2.67
C HIS A 98 -3.99 1.10 2.79
N ALA A 99 -3.81 1.52 4.03
CA ALA A 99 -3.00 2.68 4.41
C ALA A 99 -2.46 2.45 5.82
N THR A 100 -1.29 3.01 6.10
CA THR A 100 -0.83 3.13 7.48
C THR A 100 -1.58 4.27 8.16
N LEU A 101 -2.14 4.02 9.35
CA LEU A 101 -2.73 5.07 10.18
C LEU A 101 -1.64 6.07 10.59
N PRO A 102 -1.97 7.37 10.74
CA PRO A 102 -1.01 8.36 11.21
C PRO A 102 -0.39 7.99 12.58
N TRP A 103 0.83 8.45 12.81
CA TRP A 103 1.52 8.37 14.10
C TRP A 103 2.38 9.63 14.33
N PRO A 104 2.77 9.93 15.58
CA PRO A 104 3.61 11.07 15.88
C PRO A 104 4.97 11.02 15.18
N THR A 105 5.40 12.15 14.60
CA THR A 105 6.60 12.23 13.75
C THR A 105 7.90 12.03 14.52
N ASP A 106 7.86 12.14 15.84
CA ASP A 106 8.95 11.95 16.80
C ASP A 106 9.06 10.49 17.30
N THR A 107 8.21 9.58 16.80
CA THR A 107 8.23 8.16 17.17
C THR A 107 8.74 7.27 16.03
N LEU A 108 9.49 6.24 16.41
CA LEU A 108 10.03 5.27 15.46
C LEU A 108 8.96 4.23 15.09
N ARG A 109 8.78 4.00 13.79
CA ARG A 109 7.97 2.90 13.27
C ARG A 109 8.77 2.14 12.23
N VAL A 110 8.85 0.82 12.38
CA VAL A 110 9.59 -0.06 11.48
C VAL A 110 8.71 -1.23 11.08
N THR A 111 8.65 -1.49 9.78
CA THR A 111 7.87 -2.59 9.22
C THR A 111 8.68 -3.28 8.15
N LEU A 112 8.80 -4.60 8.26
CA LEU A 112 9.31 -5.44 7.18
C LEU A 112 8.15 -5.78 6.24
N LEU A 113 8.35 -5.51 4.95
CA LEU A 113 7.39 -5.82 3.90
C LEU A 113 7.99 -6.83 2.92
N LEU A 114 7.30 -7.95 2.73
CA LEU A 114 7.58 -8.91 1.67
C LEU A 114 6.40 -8.92 0.71
N GLN A 115 6.68 -8.72 -0.58
CA GLN A 115 5.66 -8.65 -1.62
C GLN A 115 5.92 -9.74 -2.66
N TYR A 116 4.92 -10.57 -2.93
CA TYR A 116 5.05 -11.74 -3.81
C TYR A 116 3.95 -11.85 -4.87
N GLY A 117 4.35 -12.33 -6.05
CA GLY A 117 3.46 -12.70 -7.15
C GLY A 117 3.02 -11.52 -8.03
N HIS A 118 2.88 -11.80 -9.33
CA HIS A 118 2.29 -10.88 -10.30
C HIS A 118 0.80 -11.21 -10.46
N PRO A 119 -0.12 -10.27 -10.13
CA PRO A 119 -1.56 -10.54 -10.17
C PRO A 119 -2.11 -10.65 -11.59
N TYR A 120 -1.33 -10.24 -12.59
CA TYR A 120 -1.64 -10.40 -14.00
C TYR A 120 -0.94 -11.66 -14.53
N GLY A 121 -1.62 -12.44 -15.38
CA GLY A 121 -1.00 -13.53 -16.13
C GLY A 121 0.16 -13.05 -17.01
N ALA A 122 0.83 -13.96 -17.73
CA ALA A 122 2.06 -13.70 -18.50
C ALA A 122 2.07 -12.29 -19.14
N GLU A 123 2.88 -11.39 -18.56
CA GLU A 123 2.99 -10.02 -19.05
C GLU A 123 3.57 -10.06 -20.47
N SER A 124 2.94 -9.32 -21.41
CA SER A 124 3.53 -9.14 -22.73
C SER A 124 4.92 -8.52 -22.61
N SER A 125 5.84 -8.87 -23.51
CA SER A 125 7.23 -8.40 -23.51
C SER A 125 7.34 -6.86 -23.47
N ALA A 126 6.37 -6.16 -24.07
CA ALA A 126 6.24 -4.71 -24.02
C ALA A 126 6.01 -4.16 -22.60
N LEU A 127 5.11 -4.77 -21.81
CA LEU A 127 4.85 -4.35 -20.43
C LEU A 127 6.04 -4.64 -19.52
N GLN A 128 6.72 -5.78 -19.72
CA GLN A 128 7.96 -6.10 -19.00
C GLN A 128 9.05 -5.06 -19.29
N ALA A 129 9.23 -4.67 -20.55
CA ALA A 129 10.21 -3.66 -20.95
C ALA A 129 9.95 -2.29 -20.28
N VAL A 130 8.69 -1.84 -20.26
CA VAL A 130 8.29 -0.60 -19.57
C VAL A 130 8.58 -0.67 -18.07
N ARG A 131 8.26 -1.80 -17.44
CA ARG A 131 8.49 -2.00 -16.00
C ARG A 131 9.97 -2.03 -15.66
N ASN A 132 10.78 -2.73 -16.46
CA ASN A 132 12.24 -2.78 -16.32
C ASN A 132 12.86 -1.39 -16.49
N ARG A 133 12.41 -0.61 -17.49
CA ARG A 133 12.86 0.77 -17.68
C ARG A 133 12.51 1.66 -16.48
N ARG A 134 11.30 1.53 -15.93
CA ARG A 134 10.87 2.27 -14.73
C ARG A 134 11.70 1.89 -13.49
N ASN A 135 11.99 0.60 -13.30
CA ASN A 135 12.81 0.11 -12.20
C ASN A 135 14.28 0.58 -12.32
N ALA A 136 14.84 0.56 -13.53
CA ALA A 136 16.17 1.11 -13.81
C ALA A 136 16.24 2.62 -13.51
N MET A 137 15.21 3.38 -13.88
CA MET A 137 15.13 4.81 -13.54
C MET A 137 14.98 5.06 -12.03
N ARG A 138 14.25 4.21 -11.30
CA ARG A 138 14.19 4.29 -9.82
C ARG A 138 15.54 4.00 -9.17
N LYS A 139 16.25 2.94 -9.62
CA LYS A 139 17.61 2.62 -9.14
C LYS A 139 18.59 3.78 -9.35
N ARG A 140 18.49 4.50 -10.48
CA ARG A 140 19.30 5.70 -10.76
C ARG A 140 18.99 6.87 -9.81
N ARG A 141 17.76 6.99 -9.32
CA ARG A 141 17.34 8.06 -8.39
C ARG A 141 17.73 7.78 -6.93
N THR A 142 17.75 6.52 -6.51
CA THR A 142 18.22 6.10 -5.17
C THR A 142 19.70 5.76 -5.16
N GLY A 143 20.49 6.32 -6.08
CA GLY A 143 21.93 6.09 -6.16
C GLY A 143 22.63 6.59 -4.89
N TYR A 144 22.80 5.68 -3.93
CA TYR A 144 23.86 5.72 -2.93
C TYR A 144 25.18 5.84 -3.71
N ARG A 145 25.87 6.97 -3.57
CA ARG A 145 27.30 7.04 -3.86
C ARG A 145 27.98 6.26 -2.72
N LEU A 146 28.54 5.10 -3.05
CA LEU A 146 29.63 4.52 -2.26
C LEU A 146 30.86 5.43 -2.39
#